data_AF-A0A8S3IBJ3-F1
#
_entry.id   AF-A0A8S3IBJ3-F1
#
_cell.length_a   1.000
_cell.length_b   1.000
_cell.length_c   1.000
_cell.angle_alpha   90.00
_cell.angle_beta   90.00
_cell.angle_gamma   90.00
#
_symmetry.space_group_name_H-M   'P 1'
#
loop_
_entity.id
_entity.type
_entity.pdbx_description
1 polymer ?
#
loop_
_entity_poly.entity_id
_entity_poly.type
_entity_poly.pdbx_seq_one_letter_code
_entity_poly.pdbx_strand_id
1 'polypeptide(L)'
;MYYLFIYLDEPISDIMDIFGFEFVSYVSNNGYDQILRILGHNMRDFLNGLDNLHEYMRYSYPRMRPPSFYVEKESAEGLTLHYRSRRRGFVHYVIGQITE
;
A
#
# COMPACT_ATOMS: atom_id res chain seq x y z
N MET A 1 -14.95 10.24 -25.11
CA MET A 1 -14.05 9.42 -24.27
C MET A 1 -12.65 9.63 -24.80
N TYR A 2 -11.82 10.38 -24.07
CA TYR A 2 -10.44 10.65 -24.50
C TYR A 2 -9.54 9.57 -23.91
N TYR A 3 -8.80 8.87 -24.74
CA TYR A 3 -7.74 7.96 -24.31
C TYR A 3 -6.42 8.71 -24.40
N LEU A 4 -5.78 8.95 -23.26
CA LEU A 4 -4.41 9.43 -23.21
C LEU A 4 -3.49 8.20 -23.22
N PHE A 5 -2.90 7.89 -24.39
CA PHE A 5 -1.82 6.93 -24.47
C PHE A 5 -0.51 7.66 -24.15
N ILE A 6 0.02 7.41 -22.96
CA ILE A 6 1.36 7.84 -22.57
C ILE A 6 2.29 6.68 -22.93
N TYR A 7 3.22 6.89 -23.85
CA TYR A 7 4.30 5.95 -24.10
C TYR A 7 5.32 6.13 -22.98
N LEU A 8 5.31 5.21 -22.02
CA LEU A 8 6.39 5.05 -21.07
C LEU A 8 7.21 3.87 -21.61
N ASP A 9 8.51 4.07 -21.82
CA ASP A 9 9.42 3.03 -22.33
C ASP A 9 9.64 1.90 -21.31
N GLU A 10 9.06 2.02 -20.11
CA GLU A 10 9.16 1.06 -19.01
C GLU A 10 7.90 0.20 -18.86
N PRO A 11 8.04 -1.06 -18.38
CA PRO A 11 6.91 -1.90 -18.01
C PRO A 11 5.99 -1.23 -16.96
N ILE A 12 4.68 -1.46 -17.06
CA ILE A 12 3.70 -0.96 -16.08
C ILE A 12 4.01 -1.46 -14.66
N SER A 13 4.57 -2.66 -14.52
CA SER A 13 5.05 -3.18 -13.23
C SER A 13 6.02 -2.22 -12.56
N ASP A 14 7.04 -1.80 -13.31
CA ASP A 14 8.18 -1.06 -12.80
C ASP A 14 7.73 0.37 -12.42
N ILE A 15 6.86 0.96 -13.24
CA ILE A 15 6.19 2.22 -12.93
C ILE A 15 5.37 2.10 -11.65
N MET A 16 4.62 1.00 -11.48
CA MET A 16 3.77 0.80 -10.31
C MET A 16 4.60 0.52 -9.04
N ASP A 17 5.72 -0.20 -9.16
CA ASP A 17 6.67 -0.41 -8.06
C ASP A 17 7.24 0.94 -7.60
N ILE A 18 7.72 1.78 -8.52
CA ILE A 18 8.18 3.15 -8.20
C ILE A 18 7.06 3.98 -7.58
N PHE A 19 5.84 3.91 -8.14
CA PHE A 19 4.70 4.66 -7.63
C PHE A 19 4.31 4.23 -6.21
N GLY A 20 4.45 2.94 -5.88
CA GLY A 20 4.24 2.42 -4.54
C GLY A 20 5.26 2.97 -3.54
N PHE A 21 6.54 2.94 -3.91
CA PHE A 21 7.64 3.47 -3.10
C PHE A 21 7.47 4.98 -2.84
N GLU A 22 7.26 5.76 -3.90
CA GLU A 22 7.04 7.20 -3.81
C GLU A 22 5.77 7.55 -3.01
N PHE A 23 4.74 6.71 -3.06
CA PHE A 23 3.51 6.94 -2.31
C PHE A 23 3.75 6.95 -0.79
N VAL A 24 4.59 6.04 -0.26
CA VAL A 24 4.91 5.99 1.18
C VAL A 24 5.60 7.28 1.62
N SER A 25 6.57 7.74 0.83
CA SER A 25 7.25 9.03 1.02
C SER A 25 6.26 10.19 0.96
N TYR A 26 5.38 10.19 -0.04
CA TYR A 26 4.36 11.22 -0.21
C TYR A 26 3.45 11.31 1.00
N VAL A 27 2.83 10.22 1.45
CA VAL A 27 1.89 10.27 2.58
C VAL A 27 2.58 10.69 3.88
N SER A 28 3.81 10.21 4.10
CA SER A 28 4.61 10.59 5.28
C SER A 28 4.88 12.10 5.28
N ASN A 29 5.27 12.67 4.14
CA ASN A 29 5.53 14.11 4.00
C ASN A 29 4.26 14.98 3.99
N ASN A 30 3.07 14.38 3.88
CA ASN A 30 1.80 15.09 3.81
C ASN A 30 0.92 14.83 5.06
N GLY A 31 1.56 14.66 6.22
CA GLY A 31 0.89 14.68 7.53
C GLY A 31 0.39 13.32 8.02
N TYR A 32 0.74 12.21 7.35
CA TYR A 32 0.44 10.87 7.82
C TYR A 32 1.62 10.18 8.54
N ASP A 33 2.77 10.83 8.68
CA ASP A 33 3.94 10.27 9.35
C ASP A 33 3.63 9.80 10.79
N GLN A 34 2.90 10.61 11.56
CA GLN A 34 2.57 10.28 12.95
C GLN A 34 1.67 9.07 13.05
N ILE A 35 0.64 8.98 12.19
CA ILE A 35 -0.27 7.83 12.21
C ILE A 35 0.45 6.56 11.73
N LEU A 36 1.30 6.65 10.70
CA LEU A 36 2.07 5.52 10.21
C LEU A 36 3.02 4.96 11.29
N ARG A 37 3.67 5.83 12.08
CA ARG A 37 4.57 5.44 13.17
C ARG A 37 3.89 4.68 14.31
N ILE A 38 2.57 4.84 14.49
CA ILE A 38 1.82 4.17 15.57
C ILE A 38 1.08 2.91 15.10
N LEU A 39 1.11 2.56 13.81
CA LEU A 39 0.43 1.37 13.30
C LEU A 39 1.08 0.06 13.75
N GLY A 40 2.37 0.08 14.06
CA GLY A 40 3.05 -1.12 14.54
C GLY A 40 4.51 -0.86 14.91
N HIS A 41 5.04 -1.72 15.79
CA HIS A 41 6.44 -1.67 16.23
C HIS A 41 7.39 -2.45 15.31
N ASN A 42 6.83 -3.35 14.50
CA ASN A 42 7.54 -4.14 13.49
C ASN A 42 6.69 -4.22 12.21
N MET A 43 7.26 -4.82 11.15
CA MET A 43 6.61 -4.93 9.84
C MET A 43 5.27 -5.67 9.91
N ARG A 44 5.18 -6.76 10.68
CA ARG A 44 3.93 -7.52 10.82
C ARG A 44 2.82 -6.70 11.46
N ASP A 45 3.12 -6.01 12.56
CA ASP A 45 2.15 -5.17 13.26
C ASP A 45 1.69 -4.03 12.36
N PHE A 46 2.63 -3.39 11.65
CA PHE A 46 2.33 -2.33 10.69
C PHE A 46 1.37 -2.83 9.60
N LEU A 47 1.68 -3.95 8.95
CA LEU A 47 0.86 -4.51 7.86
C LEU A 47 -0.53 -4.91 8.34
N ASN A 48 -0.65 -5.53 9.52
CA ASN A 48 -1.96 -5.88 10.09
C ASN A 48 -2.71 -4.63 10.58
N GLY A 49 -2.02 -3.56 10.96
CA GLY A 49 -2.58 -2.28 11.37
C GLY A 49 -3.19 -1.46 10.23
N LEU A 50 -2.81 -1.71 8.97
CA LEU A 50 -3.32 -0.98 7.80
C LEU A 50 -4.84 -1.09 7.63
N ASP A 51 -5.45 -2.22 7.98
CA ASP A 51 -6.91 -2.39 7.90
C ASP A 51 -7.62 -1.44 8.88
N ASN A 52 -7.08 -1.26 10.08
CA ASN A 52 -7.61 -0.31 11.07
C ASN A 52 -7.42 1.15 10.62
N LEU A 53 -6.26 1.48 10.06
CA LEU A 53 -6.02 2.80 9.46
C LEU A 53 -7.07 3.11 8.39
N HIS A 54 -7.25 2.18 7.47
CA HIS A 54 -8.20 2.33 6.38
C HIS A 54 -9.63 2.43 6.88
N GLU A 55 -10.00 1.70 7.93
CA GLU A 55 -11.33 1.83 8.53
C GLU A 55 -11.52 3.20 9.18
N TYR A 56 -10.51 3.69 9.92
CA TYR A 56 -10.52 5.05 10.45
C TYR A 56 -10.66 6.11 9.36
N MET A 57 -9.96 5.95 8.24
CA MET A 57 -10.06 6.88 7.11
C MET A 57 -11.46 6.90 6.47
N ARG A 58 -12.29 5.84 6.61
CA ARG A 58 -13.66 5.85 6.05
C ARG A 58 -14.57 6.90 6.69
N TYR A 59 -14.29 7.32 7.92
CA TYR A 59 -15.05 8.40 8.56
C TYR A 59 -15.00 9.69 7.72
N SER A 60 -13.82 10.03 7.20
CA SER A 60 -13.61 11.20 6.33
C SER A 60 -13.82 10.88 4.85
N TYR A 61 -13.64 9.61 4.44
CA TYR A 61 -13.77 9.15 3.05
C TYR A 61 -14.79 8.00 2.91
N PRO A 62 -16.10 8.26 3.01
CA PRO A 62 -17.12 7.20 3.12
C PRO A 62 -17.20 6.24 1.92
N ARG A 63 -16.76 6.69 0.74
CA ARG A 63 -16.76 5.88 -0.50
C ARG A 63 -15.48 5.10 -0.72
N MET A 64 -14.51 5.21 0.18
CA MET A 64 -13.23 4.53 0.06
C MET A 64 -13.43 3.01 0.02
N ARG A 65 -12.69 2.36 -0.88
CA ARG A 65 -12.65 0.89 -1.01
C ARG A 65 -11.20 0.46 -0.80
N PRO A 66 -10.71 0.39 0.45
CA PRO A 66 -9.33 0.04 0.73
C PRO A 66 -9.05 -1.42 0.36
N PRO A 67 -7.79 -1.78 0.09
CA PRO A 67 -7.36 -3.17 0.16
C PRO A 67 -7.39 -3.67 1.60
N SER A 68 -7.20 -4.98 1.78
CA SER A 68 -7.00 -5.62 3.08
C SER A 68 -5.71 -6.41 3.10
N PHE A 69 -5.00 -6.36 4.23
CA PHE A 69 -3.72 -6.99 4.46
C PHE A 69 -3.78 -7.92 5.67
N TYR A 70 -3.21 -9.13 5.51
CA TYR A 70 -3.12 -10.08 6.61
C TYR A 70 -1.83 -10.89 6.53
N VAL A 71 -1.04 -10.87 7.60
CA VAL A 71 0.17 -11.70 7.70
C VAL A 71 -0.20 -13.07 8.29
N GLU A 72 -0.10 -14.12 7.48
CA GLU A 72 -0.44 -15.49 7.92
C GLU A 72 0.69 -16.12 8.73
N LYS A 73 1.93 -15.99 8.26
CA LYS A 73 3.14 -16.58 8.85
C LYS A 73 4.29 -15.60 8.76
N GLU A 74 5.19 -15.69 9.74
CA GLU A 74 6.40 -14.88 9.83
C GLU A 74 7.50 -15.77 10.42
N SER A 75 8.68 -15.75 9.80
CA SER A 75 9.89 -16.44 10.24
C SER A 75 11.12 -15.55 10.00
N ALA A 76 12.31 -16.06 10.34
CA ALA A 76 13.55 -15.32 10.11
C ALA A 76 13.83 -15.04 8.62
N GLU A 77 13.24 -15.83 7.72
CA GLU A 77 13.40 -15.74 6.28
C GLU A 77 12.37 -14.80 5.61
N GLY A 78 11.37 -14.32 6.36
CA GLY A 78 10.35 -13.40 5.85
C GLY A 78 8.93 -13.71 6.32
N LEU A 79 7.94 -13.20 5.59
CA LEU A 79 6.53 -13.36 5.94
C LEU A 79 5.64 -13.72 4.73
N THR A 80 4.53 -14.39 5.00
CA THR A 80 3.47 -14.66 4.01
C THR A 80 2.37 -13.61 4.17
N LEU A 81 2.32 -12.67 3.23
CA LEU A 81 1.31 -11.61 3.18
C LEU A 81 0.14 -11.97 2.25
N HIS A 82 -1.06 -11.93 2.80
CA HIS A 82 -2.30 -11.97 2.02
C HIS A 82 -2.73 -10.55 1.65
N TYR A 83 -2.66 -10.23 0.36
CA TYR A 83 -3.19 -8.99 -0.19
C TYR A 83 -4.54 -9.25 -0.87
N ARG A 84 -5.59 -8.56 -0.44
CA ARG A 84 -6.94 -8.67 -1.01
C ARG A 84 -7.45 -7.31 -1.45
N SER A 85 -7.87 -7.20 -2.70
CA SER A 85 -8.36 -5.94 -3.26
C SER A 85 -9.44 -6.17 -4.31
N ARG A 86 -10.37 -5.21 -4.42
CA ARG A 86 -11.31 -5.14 -5.54
C ARG A 86 -10.68 -4.51 -6.79
N ARG A 87 -9.51 -3.89 -6.66
CA ARG A 87 -8.77 -3.27 -7.77
C ARG A 87 -7.85 -4.32 -8.41
N ARG A 88 -7.83 -4.36 -9.75
CA ARG A 88 -6.90 -5.19 -10.53
C ARG A 88 -5.70 -4.36 -10.97
N GLY A 89 -4.53 -4.98 -11.10
CA GLY A 89 -3.30 -4.32 -11.59
C GLY A 89 -2.49 -3.54 -10.54
N PHE A 90 -2.79 -3.71 -9.24
CA PHE A 90 -2.11 -2.99 -8.14
C PHE A 90 -1.12 -3.86 -7.36
N VAL A 91 -0.75 -5.05 -7.86
CA VAL A 91 0.18 -5.93 -7.14
C VAL A 91 1.55 -5.26 -6.99
N HIS A 92 2.12 -4.77 -8.09
CA HIS A 92 3.39 -4.03 -8.09
C HIS A 92 3.33 -2.75 -7.25
N TYR A 93 2.22 -2.02 -7.29
CA TYR A 93 2.04 -0.87 -6.39
C TYR A 93 2.15 -1.25 -4.91
N VAL A 94 1.57 -2.37 -4.51
CA VAL A 94 1.70 -2.86 -3.14
C VAL A 94 3.12 -3.34 -2.86
N ILE A 95 3.78 -4.01 -3.81
CA ILE A 95 5.18 -4.41 -3.68
C ILE A 95 6.04 -3.17 -3.42
N GLY A 96 5.92 -2.13 -4.23
CA GLY A 96 6.62 -0.86 -4.03
C GLY A 96 6.40 -0.23 -2.67
N GLN A 97 5.18 -0.29 -2.12
CA GLN A 97 4.86 0.26 -0.79
C GLN A 97 5.52 -0.49 0.37
N ILE A 98 5.85 -1.77 0.19
CA ILE A 98 6.45 -2.62 1.24
C ILE A 98 7.93 -2.91 0.98
N THR A 99 8.48 -2.34 -0.09
CA THR A 99 9.89 -2.49 -0.46
C THR A 99 10.67 -1.33 0.16
N GLU A 100 11.18 -1.56 1.37
CA GLU A 100 12.31 -0.87 1.99
C GLU A 100 13.14 -1.87 2.79
#